data_AF-I7CU38-F1
#
_entry.id   AF-I7CU38-F1
#
_cell.length_a   1.000
_cell.length_b   1.000
_cell.length_c   1.000
_cell.angle_alpha   90.00
_cell.angle_beta   90.00
_cell.angle_gamma   90.00
#
_symmetry.space_group_name_H-M   'P 1'
#
loop_
_entity.id
_entity.type
_entity.pdbx_description
1 polymer ?
#
loop_
_entity_poly.entity_id
_entity_poly.type
_entity_poly.pdbx_seq_one_letter_code
_entity_poly.pdbx_strand_id
1 'polypeptide(L)'
;MVMLPRARTVGVTVIATLVLLSGASIAFTVIDASTAQDNETENETATVTFENQTSNGSAVVVNNTTLPEGGFVAIHAAALVDENATDNMTADKNETVTNMSKEYEPGDVLGNSTYLASGDHENVTVEFNESLEESQVLIAMPHQDTNDNQTYEFPEADGPYTSDGEPVIDDALITLENGMNETMDDDMRDDDMMDNGSEP
;
A
#
# COMPACT_ATOMS: atom_id res chain seq x y z
N MET A 1 -32.90 -3.39 65.91
CA MET A 1 -32.11 -2.15 65.97
C MET A 1 -32.89 -1.09 65.21
N VAL A 2 -33.34 -0.04 65.90
CA VAL A 2 -34.09 1.10 65.37
C VAL A 2 -33.09 2.13 64.87
N MET A 3 -33.26 2.67 63.66
CA MET A 3 -32.92 4.07 63.35
C MET A 3 -33.64 4.53 62.07
N LEU A 4 -34.44 5.58 62.20
CA LEU A 4 -35.05 6.38 61.14
C LEU A 4 -34.19 7.65 60.88
N PRO A 5 -34.49 8.49 59.87
CA PRO A 5 -33.56 9.02 58.87
C PRO A 5 -33.01 10.42 59.18
N ARG A 6 -32.14 10.94 58.28
CA ARG A 6 -31.91 12.38 58.11
C ARG A 6 -31.89 12.78 56.64
N ALA A 7 -32.77 13.70 56.28
CA ALA A 7 -32.79 14.42 55.01
C ALA A 7 -31.94 15.70 55.10
N ARG A 8 -31.37 16.13 53.96
CA ARG A 8 -31.06 17.53 53.66
C ARG A 8 -31.36 17.82 52.17
N THR A 9 -32.20 18.81 51.95
CA THR A 9 -32.62 19.39 50.67
C THR A 9 -31.76 20.62 50.35
N VAL A 10 -31.33 20.84 49.08
CA VAL A 10 -31.34 22.15 48.37
C VAL A 10 -31.38 21.88 46.85
N GLY A 11 -32.24 22.60 46.11
CA GLY A 11 -32.40 22.57 44.64
C GLY A 11 -31.21 23.18 43.88
N VAL A 12 -31.16 23.10 42.55
CA VAL A 12 -31.78 24.07 41.62
C VAL A 12 -32.18 23.40 40.31
N THR A 13 -33.37 23.77 39.85
CA THR A 13 -33.96 23.47 38.55
C THR A 13 -33.35 24.34 37.46
N VAL A 14 -32.95 23.77 36.32
CA VAL A 14 -32.92 24.51 35.04
C VAL A 14 -33.88 23.83 34.10
N ILE A 15 -34.93 24.57 33.76
CA ILE A 15 -35.98 24.25 32.82
C ILE A 15 -35.47 24.77 31.47
N ALA A 16 -35.14 23.88 30.53
CA ALA A 16 -34.95 24.27 29.13
C ALA A 16 -36.11 23.68 28.33
N THR A 17 -36.84 24.60 27.72
CA THR A 17 -38.19 24.46 27.17
C THR A 17 -38.24 23.65 25.87
N LEU A 18 -39.27 22.82 25.81
CA LEU A 18 -39.85 22.13 24.67
C LEU A 18 -40.25 23.10 23.54
N VAL A 19 -39.82 22.83 22.30
CA VAL A 19 -40.55 23.28 21.10
C VAL A 19 -40.96 22.03 20.32
N LEU A 20 -42.18 21.56 20.58
CA LEU A 20 -42.92 20.72 19.66
C LEU A 20 -43.64 21.64 18.68
N LEU A 21 -43.07 21.85 17.49
CA LEU A 21 -43.82 22.44 16.40
C LEU A 21 -44.53 21.31 15.64
N SER A 22 -45.78 21.09 16.00
CA SER A 22 -46.71 20.25 15.26
C SER A 22 -47.16 20.93 13.97
N GLY A 23 -46.89 20.28 12.83
CA GLY A 23 -47.80 20.16 11.69
C GLY A 23 -47.99 21.36 10.75
N ALA A 24 -47.36 21.27 9.57
CA ALA A 24 -48.00 21.64 8.30
C ALA A 24 -47.45 20.73 7.20
N SER A 25 -48.30 19.88 6.63
CA SER A 25 -48.02 19.17 5.39
C SER A 25 -48.06 20.16 4.24
N ILE A 26 -46.98 20.26 3.46
CA ILE A 26 -47.05 20.75 2.09
C ILE A 26 -46.88 19.56 1.15
N ALA A 27 -47.92 19.25 0.39
CA ALA A 27 -47.82 18.42 -0.81
C ALA A 27 -47.71 19.36 -2.03
N PHE A 28 -47.20 18.82 -3.15
CA PHE A 28 -46.90 19.42 -4.48
C PHE A 28 -45.41 19.80 -4.65
N THR A 29 -44.63 19.30 -5.61
CA THR A 29 -44.86 18.63 -6.92
C THR A 29 -43.77 17.61 -7.19
N VAL A 30 -44.06 16.49 -7.88
CA VAL A 30 -43.00 15.67 -8.50
C VAL A 30 -42.32 16.48 -9.61
N ILE A 31 -41.08 16.90 -9.36
CA ILE A 31 -40.09 17.23 -10.38
C ILE A 31 -38.81 16.52 -9.96
N ASP A 32 -38.27 15.81 -10.93
CA ASP A 32 -37.08 14.95 -10.92
C ASP A 32 -35.81 15.61 -10.33
N ALA A 33 -34.85 14.76 -9.96
CA ALA A 33 -33.49 15.02 -9.47
C ALA A 33 -33.31 15.50 -8.01
N SER A 34 -33.18 14.53 -7.10
CA SER A 34 -31.99 14.46 -6.24
C SER A 34 -31.91 13.05 -5.67
N THR A 35 -31.10 12.21 -6.30
CA THR A 35 -30.51 11.07 -5.63
C THR A 35 -29.76 11.63 -4.42
N ALA A 36 -30.40 11.63 -3.25
CA ALA A 36 -29.65 11.47 -2.01
C ALA A 36 -29.03 10.08 -2.09
N GLN A 37 -27.92 10.01 -2.84
CA GLN A 37 -26.98 8.92 -2.76
C GLN A 37 -26.51 8.99 -1.31
N ASP A 38 -27.05 8.07 -0.53
CA ASP A 38 -26.50 7.65 0.74
C ASP A 38 -25.07 7.21 0.42
N ASN A 39 -24.14 8.17 0.42
CA ASN A 39 -22.73 7.92 0.24
C ASN A 39 -22.25 7.43 1.61
N GLU A 40 -22.76 6.27 2.01
CA GLU A 40 -22.16 5.43 3.03
C GLU A 40 -20.72 5.26 2.55
N THR A 41 -19.80 6.01 3.16
CA THR A 41 -18.38 5.73 3.03
C THR A 41 -18.22 4.41 3.74
N GLU A 42 -18.38 3.31 3.00
CA GLU A 42 -17.82 2.02 3.41
C GLU A 42 -16.39 2.34 3.84
N ASN A 43 -16.02 1.96 5.06
CA ASN A 43 -14.64 2.10 5.51
C ASN A 43 -13.81 1.12 4.66
N GLU A 44 -13.40 1.57 3.48
CA GLU A 44 -12.54 0.81 2.58
C GLU A 44 -11.26 0.47 3.36
N THR A 45 -10.80 -0.76 3.20
CA THR A 45 -9.53 -1.19 3.78
C THR A 45 -8.46 -1.01 2.73
N ALA A 46 -7.30 -0.49 3.14
CA ALA A 46 -6.19 -0.35 2.20
C ALA A 46 -5.76 -1.73 1.69
N THR A 47 -5.50 -1.81 0.38
CA THR A 47 -4.98 -3.02 -0.25
C THR A 47 -3.87 -2.67 -1.23
N VAL A 48 -3.01 -3.63 -1.50
CA VAL A 48 -2.03 -3.56 -2.58
C VAL A 48 -1.89 -4.94 -3.20
N THR A 49 -1.69 -4.97 -4.51
CA THR A 49 -1.34 -6.17 -5.26
C THR A 49 -0.19 -5.84 -6.17
N PHE A 50 0.92 -6.56 -6.00
CA PHE A 50 2.15 -6.33 -6.70
C PHE A 50 2.66 -7.65 -7.26
N GLU A 51 2.64 -7.77 -8.58
CA GLU A 51 3.00 -9.02 -9.24
C GLU A 51 4.45 -9.01 -9.76
N ASN A 52 5.02 -10.22 -9.87
CA ASN A 52 6.32 -10.45 -10.49
C ASN A 52 6.33 -9.88 -11.92
N GLN A 53 7.39 -9.17 -12.30
CA GLN A 53 7.45 -8.54 -13.62
C GLN A 53 8.86 -8.38 -14.22
N THR A 54 8.81 -8.30 -15.55
CA THR A 54 9.69 -7.66 -16.52
C THR A 54 10.02 -6.17 -16.31
N SER A 55 11.21 -5.72 -15.91
CA SER A 55 11.52 -4.27 -15.90
C SER A 55 12.84 -3.93 -16.57
N ASN A 56 12.91 -2.73 -17.15
CA ASN A 56 14.17 -2.11 -17.61
C ASN A 56 14.97 -1.47 -16.44
N GLY A 57 14.50 -1.63 -15.21
CA GLY A 57 15.13 -1.12 -13.99
C GLY A 57 14.84 0.34 -13.68
N SER A 58 14.06 1.06 -14.47
CA SER A 58 13.73 2.49 -14.21
C SER A 58 12.41 2.69 -13.49
N ALA A 59 11.47 1.76 -13.62
CA ALA A 59 10.16 1.83 -13.01
C ALA A 59 9.54 0.44 -12.88
N VAL A 60 8.49 0.33 -12.05
CA VAL A 60 7.63 -0.84 -11.92
C VAL A 60 6.17 -0.43 -11.96
N VAL A 61 5.30 -1.39 -12.24
CA VAL A 61 3.85 -1.21 -12.18
C VAL A 61 3.29 -1.99 -11.01
N VAL A 62 2.50 -1.31 -10.16
CA VAL A 62 1.69 -1.92 -9.12
C VAL A 62 0.30 -2.20 -9.72
N ASN A 63 -0.13 -3.46 -9.69
CA ASN A 63 -1.32 -3.92 -10.42
C ASN A 63 -2.59 -3.24 -9.90
N ASN A 64 -2.76 -3.22 -8.58
CA ASN A 64 -3.91 -2.62 -7.93
C ASN A 64 -3.53 -2.09 -6.55
N THR A 65 -4.16 -0.99 -6.14
CA THR A 65 -4.16 -0.52 -4.75
C THR A 65 -5.50 0.14 -4.42
N THR A 66 -5.99 -0.06 -3.21
CA THR A 66 -7.13 0.68 -2.65
C THR A 66 -6.61 1.60 -1.56
N LEU A 67 -6.90 2.90 -1.64
CA LEU A 67 -6.46 3.90 -0.67
C LEU A 67 -7.68 4.55 -0.01
N PRO A 68 -7.98 4.28 1.27
CA PRO A 68 -9.19 4.81 1.91
C PRO A 68 -9.23 6.35 1.99
N GLU A 69 -8.09 7.00 2.16
CA GLU A 69 -7.97 8.46 2.35
C GLU A 69 -7.06 9.14 1.31
N GLY A 70 -6.57 8.37 0.32
CA GLY A 70 -5.59 8.85 -0.65
C GLY A 70 -4.16 8.91 -0.11
N GLY A 71 -3.20 9.10 -1.01
CA GLY A 71 -1.78 9.11 -0.66
C GLY A 71 -0.93 8.54 -1.79
N PHE A 72 -0.05 7.61 -1.46
CA PHE A 72 1.01 7.14 -2.36
C PHE A 72 1.17 5.62 -2.30
N VAL A 73 1.79 5.05 -3.31
CA VAL A 73 2.40 3.73 -3.22
C VAL A 73 3.92 3.88 -3.29
N ALA A 74 4.62 3.41 -2.27
CA ALA A 74 6.07 3.36 -2.21
C ALA A 74 6.57 1.96 -2.53
N ILE A 75 7.74 1.88 -3.17
CA ILE A 75 8.45 0.61 -3.41
C ILE A 75 9.68 0.57 -2.53
N HIS A 76 9.78 -0.46 -1.70
CA HIS A 76 10.89 -0.70 -0.79
C HIS A 76 11.78 -1.83 -1.30
N ALA A 77 13.07 -1.75 -0.99
CA ALA A 77 13.95 -2.91 -1.07
C ALA A 77 13.49 -3.98 -0.08
N ALA A 78 13.58 -5.25 -0.47
CA ALA A 78 13.29 -6.36 0.42
C ALA A 78 14.53 -6.73 1.25
N ALA A 79 14.45 -6.62 2.57
CA ALA A 79 15.49 -7.10 3.48
C ALA A 79 15.12 -8.48 4.02
N LEU A 80 16.04 -9.44 3.93
CA LEU A 80 15.81 -10.77 4.50
C LEU A 80 15.69 -10.68 6.02
N VAL A 81 14.68 -11.36 6.56
CA VAL A 81 14.55 -11.50 8.01
C VAL A 81 15.58 -12.51 8.50
N ASP A 82 16.62 -12.02 9.17
CA ASP A 82 17.52 -12.88 9.93
C ASP A 82 16.73 -13.50 11.09
N GLU A 83 16.18 -14.70 10.90
CA GLU A 83 15.46 -15.47 11.93
C GLU A 83 16.33 -15.77 13.18
N ASN A 84 17.62 -15.44 13.13
CA ASN A 84 18.60 -15.65 14.19
C ASN A 84 18.94 -14.38 14.99
N ALA A 85 18.34 -13.22 14.68
CA ALA A 85 18.67 -11.93 15.32
C ALA A 85 17.93 -11.65 16.65
N THR A 86 17.02 -12.52 17.10
CA THR A 86 16.27 -12.33 18.35
C THR A 86 16.64 -13.32 19.46
N ASP A 87 17.93 -13.63 19.65
CA ASP A 87 18.40 -14.21 20.92
C ASP A 87 18.64 -13.10 21.97
N ASN A 88 17.65 -12.24 22.23
CA ASN A 88 17.61 -11.43 23.46
C ASN A 88 16.29 -10.67 23.72
N MET A 89 15.12 -11.34 23.72
CA MET A 89 14.05 -10.93 24.63
C MET A 89 13.25 -12.16 25.10
N THR A 90 13.51 -12.51 26.35
CA THR A 90 12.54 -13.12 27.30
C THR A 90 11.71 -14.30 26.79
N ALA A 91 12.24 -15.50 26.99
CA ALA A 91 11.54 -16.65 27.58
C ALA A 91 10.00 -16.67 27.55
N ASP A 92 9.41 -16.87 26.38
CA ASP A 92 8.20 -17.70 26.25
C ASP A 92 8.45 -18.73 25.15
N LYS A 93 8.75 -19.98 25.55
CA LYS A 93 8.99 -21.09 24.63
C LYS A 93 7.69 -21.66 24.03
N ASN A 94 6.60 -20.91 24.12
CA ASN A 94 5.31 -21.26 23.54
C ASN A 94 4.65 -20.11 22.77
N GLU A 95 5.37 -19.02 22.49
CA GLU A 95 4.95 -18.10 21.44
C GLU A 95 5.16 -18.83 20.12
N THR A 96 4.08 -19.44 19.63
CA THR A 96 4.04 -19.97 18.28
C THR A 96 4.33 -18.77 17.39
N VAL A 97 5.48 -18.79 16.73
CA VAL A 97 5.80 -17.86 15.64
C VAL A 97 4.82 -18.16 14.51
N THR A 98 3.57 -17.75 14.70
CA THR A 98 2.52 -17.72 13.69
C THR A 98 2.73 -16.44 12.92
N ASN A 99 3.67 -16.43 11.99
CA ASN A 99 3.66 -15.62 10.79
C ASN A 99 4.82 -16.10 9.91
N MET A 100 4.64 -17.25 9.27
CA MET A 100 5.51 -17.74 8.18
C MET A 100 5.41 -16.87 6.91
N SER A 101 4.94 -15.63 7.01
CA SER A 101 4.61 -14.72 5.90
C SER A 101 5.49 -13.48 5.85
N LYS A 102 6.58 -13.42 6.60
CA LYS A 102 7.56 -12.32 6.54
C LYS A 102 8.93 -12.89 6.22
N GLU A 103 9.09 -13.40 5.00
CA GLU A 103 10.43 -13.71 4.47
C GLU A 103 11.24 -12.42 4.28
N TYR A 104 10.54 -11.30 4.05
CA TYR A 104 11.12 -9.99 3.84
C TYR A 104 10.51 -8.92 4.75
N GLU A 105 11.34 -7.97 5.14
CA GLU A 105 10.93 -6.71 5.76
C GLU A 105 11.22 -5.54 4.81
N PRO A 106 10.39 -4.49 4.81
CA PRO A 106 10.61 -3.29 4.02
C PRO A 106 11.87 -2.57 4.47
N GLY A 107 12.84 -2.46 3.56
CA GLY A 107 14.06 -1.69 3.70
C GLY A 107 13.93 -0.26 3.16
N ASP A 108 14.99 0.23 2.52
CA ASP A 108 15.04 1.57 1.93
C ASP A 108 13.96 1.78 0.85
N VAL A 109 13.41 3.00 0.78
CA VAL A 109 12.47 3.40 -0.28
C VAL A 109 13.23 3.65 -1.58
N LEU A 110 12.89 2.90 -2.62
CA LEU A 110 13.49 2.99 -3.96
C LEU A 110 12.73 3.97 -4.87
N GLY A 111 11.45 4.22 -4.61
CA GLY A 111 10.61 5.11 -5.40
C GLY A 111 9.20 5.24 -4.82
N ASN A 112 8.44 6.22 -5.30
CA ASN A 112 7.02 6.41 -4.96
C ASN A 112 6.21 6.83 -6.19
N SER A 113 4.90 6.53 -6.16
CA SER A 113 3.95 7.02 -7.15
C SER A 113 3.75 8.53 -7.01
N THR A 114 3.12 9.14 -8.02
CA THR A 114 2.44 10.42 -7.79
C THR A 114 1.29 10.25 -6.79
N TYR A 115 0.77 11.36 -6.25
CA TYR A 115 -0.42 11.33 -5.40
C TYR A 115 -1.59 10.64 -6.11
N LEU A 116 -2.25 9.75 -5.36
CA LEU A 116 -3.44 9.00 -5.73
C LEU A 116 -4.57 9.43 -4.81
N ALA A 117 -5.71 9.80 -5.38
CA ALA A 117 -6.90 10.15 -4.58
C ALA A 117 -7.44 8.94 -3.81
N SER A 118 -8.40 9.14 -2.89
CA SER A 118 -9.07 8.01 -2.24
C SER A 118 -9.80 7.10 -3.25
N GLY A 119 -9.78 5.80 -3.02
CA GLY A 119 -10.44 4.75 -3.82
C GLY A 119 -9.47 3.77 -4.47
N ASP A 120 -9.95 3.04 -5.47
CA ASP A 120 -9.19 2.05 -6.22
C ASP A 120 -8.35 2.67 -7.36
N HIS A 121 -7.11 2.18 -7.50
CA HIS A 121 -6.20 2.54 -8.58
C HIS A 121 -5.57 1.29 -9.18
N GLU A 122 -5.58 1.23 -10.51
CA GLU A 122 -4.98 0.13 -11.26
C GLU A 122 -3.77 0.61 -12.06
N ASN A 123 -2.80 -0.28 -12.28
CA ASN A 123 -1.61 -0.03 -13.10
C ASN A 123 -0.85 1.23 -12.68
N VAL A 124 -0.61 1.38 -11.38
CA VAL A 124 0.11 2.52 -10.82
C VAL A 124 1.58 2.38 -11.14
N THR A 125 2.12 3.29 -11.95
CA THR A 125 3.55 3.37 -12.22
C THR A 125 4.29 4.01 -11.06
N VAL A 126 5.34 3.34 -10.60
CA VAL A 126 6.30 3.88 -9.64
C VAL A 126 7.66 3.99 -10.32
N GLU A 127 8.15 5.22 -10.47
CA GLU A 127 9.50 5.49 -10.96
C GLU A 127 10.50 5.35 -9.82
N PHE A 128 11.67 4.79 -10.12
CA PHE A 128 12.74 4.68 -9.14
C PHE A 128 13.59 5.94 -9.08
N ASN A 129 14.01 6.30 -7.87
CA ASN A 129 14.95 7.39 -7.62
C ASN A 129 16.31 7.11 -8.28
N GLU A 130 16.73 5.84 -8.23
CA GLU A 130 17.91 5.29 -8.89
C GLU A 130 17.50 3.99 -9.60
N SER A 131 18.03 3.75 -10.81
CA SER A 131 17.71 2.53 -11.54
C SER A 131 18.21 1.30 -10.78
N LEU A 132 17.46 0.21 -10.87
CA LEU A 132 17.88 -1.09 -10.35
C LEU A 132 19.06 -1.62 -11.18
N GLU A 133 20.05 -2.18 -10.49
CA GLU A 133 21.26 -2.75 -11.10
C GLU A 133 21.20 -4.29 -11.22
N GLU A 134 20.32 -4.94 -10.46
CA GLU A 134 20.11 -6.38 -10.49
C GLU A 134 18.63 -6.77 -10.26
N SER A 135 18.28 -7.98 -10.68
CA SER A 135 16.97 -8.57 -10.38
C SER A 135 16.85 -8.84 -8.88
N GLN A 136 15.77 -8.39 -8.24
CA GLN A 136 15.58 -8.47 -6.79
C GLN A 136 14.11 -8.55 -6.40
N VAL A 137 13.84 -9.01 -5.18
CA VAL A 137 12.50 -8.88 -4.57
C VAL A 137 12.32 -7.46 -4.07
N LEU A 138 11.16 -6.88 -4.33
CA LEU A 138 10.73 -5.57 -3.88
C LEU A 138 9.41 -5.69 -3.14
N ILE A 139 9.12 -4.70 -2.29
CA ILE A 139 7.90 -4.65 -1.50
C ILE A 139 7.13 -3.39 -1.88
N ALA A 140 5.88 -3.53 -2.30
CA ALA A 140 4.97 -2.42 -2.49
C ALA A 140 4.22 -2.12 -1.19
N MET A 141 4.14 -0.84 -0.83
CA MET A 141 3.52 -0.38 0.42
C MET A 141 2.70 0.89 0.17
N PRO A 142 1.38 0.88 0.42
CA PRO A 142 0.58 2.10 0.42
C PRO A 142 0.90 2.99 1.62
N HIS A 143 1.03 4.29 1.38
CA HIS A 143 1.20 5.34 2.40
C HIS A 143 0.05 6.33 2.34
N GLN A 144 -0.38 6.80 3.51
CA GLN A 144 -1.42 7.81 3.66
C GLN A 144 -0.79 9.20 3.69
N ASP A 145 -1.27 10.11 2.84
CA ASP A 145 -0.95 11.55 2.98
C ASP A 145 -1.73 12.11 4.17
N THR A 146 -1.08 12.26 5.32
CA THR A 146 -1.76 12.66 6.58
C THR A 146 -1.82 14.17 6.77
N ASN A 147 -1.02 14.92 6.02
CA ASN A 147 -0.94 16.37 6.12
C ASN A 147 -1.59 17.09 4.92
N ASP A 148 -2.20 16.34 4.00
CA ASP A 148 -2.91 16.77 2.81
C ASP A 148 -2.07 17.66 1.87
N ASN A 149 -0.74 17.51 1.89
CA ASN A 149 0.16 18.35 1.12
C ASN A 149 0.54 17.75 -0.26
N GLN A 150 0.09 16.52 -0.54
CA GLN A 150 0.32 15.78 -1.77
C GLN A 150 1.81 15.62 -2.13
N THR A 151 2.67 15.60 -1.12
CA THR A 151 4.11 15.39 -1.24
C THR A 151 4.51 14.22 -0.36
N TYR A 152 5.10 13.18 -0.96
CA TYR A 152 5.53 12.00 -0.21
C TYR A 152 6.62 12.31 0.82
N GLU A 153 6.31 12.09 2.10
CA GLU A 153 7.15 12.43 3.27
C GLU A 153 7.24 11.29 4.31
N PHE A 154 7.97 10.22 3.98
CA PHE A 154 8.27 9.10 4.91
C PHE A 154 9.70 9.19 5.46
N PRO A 155 9.95 8.93 6.76
CA PRO A 155 9.01 8.44 7.78
C PRO A 155 8.28 9.54 8.57
N GLU A 156 8.20 10.76 8.04
CA GLU A 156 7.69 11.92 8.79
C GLU A 156 6.15 11.97 8.83
N ALA A 157 5.51 12.48 7.79
CA ALA A 157 4.07 12.72 7.76
C ALA A 157 3.29 11.54 7.17
N ASP A 158 3.88 10.84 6.20
CA ASP A 158 3.16 9.88 5.38
C ASP A 158 3.45 8.46 5.84
N GLY A 159 2.77 8.06 6.91
CA GLY A 159 2.85 6.71 7.46
C GLY A 159 2.24 5.66 6.52
N PRO A 160 2.62 4.39 6.65
CA PRO A 160 1.99 3.32 5.89
C PRO A 160 0.53 3.15 6.30
N TYR A 161 -0.30 2.75 5.36
CA TYR A 161 -1.58 2.15 5.71
C TYR A 161 -1.34 0.85 6.47
N THR A 162 -2.10 0.62 7.54
CA THR A 162 -1.96 -0.56 8.39
C THR A 162 -3.26 -1.35 8.49
N SER A 163 -3.14 -2.66 8.61
CA SER A 163 -4.23 -3.59 8.92
C SER A 163 -3.81 -4.42 10.13
N ASP A 164 -4.65 -4.48 11.16
CA ASP A 164 -4.33 -5.13 12.45
C ASP A 164 -3.01 -4.65 13.10
N GLY A 165 -2.60 -3.41 12.82
CA GLY A 165 -1.38 -2.80 13.33
C GLY A 165 -0.11 -3.12 12.51
N GLU A 166 -0.22 -3.94 11.48
CA GLU A 166 0.87 -4.26 10.55
C GLU A 166 0.74 -3.46 9.25
N PRO A 167 1.84 -3.01 8.62
CA PRO A 167 1.79 -2.38 7.30
C PRO A 167 1.12 -3.28 6.25
N VAL A 168 0.28 -2.68 5.42
CA VAL A 168 -0.26 -3.35 4.23
C VAL A 168 0.85 -3.40 3.19
N ILE A 169 1.29 -4.62 2.84
CA ILE A 169 2.38 -4.84 1.88
C ILE A 169 2.06 -6.01 0.96
N ASP A 170 2.71 -6.02 -0.21
CA ASP A 170 2.82 -7.18 -1.10
C ASP A 170 4.20 -7.19 -1.74
N ASP A 171 4.80 -8.37 -1.91
CA ASP A 171 6.15 -8.53 -2.43
C ASP A 171 6.16 -9.16 -3.83
N ALA A 172 7.14 -8.75 -4.65
CA ALA A 172 7.30 -9.26 -5.99
C ALA A 172 8.77 -9.33 -6.41
N LEU A 173 9.12 -10.39 -7.14
CA LEU A 173 10.37 -10.50 -7.86
C LEU A 173 10.34 -9.64 -9.12
N ILE A 174 11.22 -8.65 -9.16
CA ILE A 174 11.47 -7.85 -10.36
C ILE A 174 12.67 -8.44 -11.09
N THR A 175 12.43 -8.90 -12.30
CA THR A 175 13.49 -9.39 -13.19
C THR A 175 13.93 -8.22 -14.06
N LEU A 176 15.25 -7.97 -14.13
CA LEU A 176 15.78 -6.99 -15.06
C LEU A 176 15.90 -7.57 -16.47
N GLU A 177 15.43 -6.81 -17.45
CA GLU A 177 15.80 -6.97 -18.85
C GLU A 177 17.27 -6.60 -18.96
N ASN A 178 18.17 -7.59 -18.81
CA ASN A 178 19.55 -7.39 -19.23
C ASN A 178 19.53 -6.98 -20.69
N GLY A 179 20.01 -5.79 -21.00
CA GLY A 179 20.25 -5.29 -22.34
C GLY A 179 21.31 -6.07 -23.12
N MET A 180 21.37 -7.39 -22.96
CA MET A 180 22.05 -8.31 -23.88
C MET A 180 21.28 -8.38 -25.20
N ASN A 181 21.17 -7.23 -25.87
CA ASN A 181 21.50 -7.21 -27.28
C ASN A 181 23.03 -7.39 -27.35
N GLU A 182 23.50 -8.59 -27.01
CA GLU A 182 24.76 -9.07 -27.53
C GLU A 182 24.55 -9.02 -29.04
N THR A 183 25.10 -7.97 -29.64
CA THR A 183 25.51 -7.99 -31.02
C THR A 183 26.10 -9.38 -31.23
N MET A 184 25.36 -10.27 -31.91
CA MET A 184 26.00 -11.33 -32.67
C MET A 184 26.84 -10.55 -33.69
N ASP A 185 28.04 -10.16 -33.25
CA ASP A 185 29.20 -10.02 -34.08
C ASP A 185 29.32 -11.39 -34.75
N ASP A 186 28.59 -11.55 -35.85
CA ASP A 186 28.84 -12.54 -36.88
C ASP A 186 30.11 -12.10 -37.63
N ASP A 187 31.16 -11.90 -36.84
CA ASP A 187 32.55 -11.79 -37.22
C ASP A 187 33.11 -13.21 -37.41
N MET A 188 32.37 -14.03 -38.18
CA MET A 188 32.94 -15.19 -38.87
C MET A 188 33.41 -14.73 -40.26
N ARG A 189 34.40 -13.84 -40.27
CA ARG A 189 35.36 -13.79 -41.38
C ARG A 189 36.61 -14.51 -40.92
N ASP A 190 36.86 -15.70 -41.46
CA ASP A 190 38.04 -15.96 -42.29
C ASP A 190 38.29 -17.46 -42.49
N ASP A 191 38.54 -17.78 -43.77
CA ASP A 191 39.50 -18.75 -44.28
C ASP A 191 39.46 -20.22 -43.82
N ASP A 192 38.83 -21.05 -44.64
CA ASP A 192 39.41 -22.35 -45.00
C ASP A 192 39.43 -22.52 -46.53
N MET A 193 40.54 -22.06 -47.13
CA MET A 193 41.00 -22.60 -48.40
C MET A 193 41.43 -24.05 -48.17
N MET A 194 40.74 -25.03 -48.75
CA MET A 194 41.38 -26.27 -49.21
C MET A 194 40.85 -26.70 -50.59
N ASP A 195 41.63 -26.33 -51.59
CA ASP A 195 41.92 -27.09 -52.80
C ASP A 195 42.17 -28.58 -52.51
N ASN A 196 41.43 -29.49 -53.16
CA ASN A 196 41.97 -30.72 -53.74
C ASN A 196 40.94 -31.40 -54.66
N GLY A 197 41.26 -31.53 -55.94
CA GLY A 197 40.36 -32.07 -56.97
C GLY A 197 40.15 -33.58 -56.97
N SER A 198 39.17 -34.00 -57.77
CA SER A 198 39.27 -35.12 -58.72
C SER A 198 38.01 -35.17 -59.59
N GLU A 199 38.22 -35.20 -60.91
CA GLU A 199 37.24 -35.55 -61.95
C GLU A 199 36.71 -36.99 -61.74
N PRO A 200 35.57 -37.38 -62.34
CA PRO A 200 35.53 -37.70 -63.78
C PRO A 200 34.46 -36.98 -64.62
#